data_AF-A0A7Y7SV68-F1
#
_entry.id   AF-A0A7Y7SV68-F1
#
_cell.length_a   1.000
_cell.length_b   1.000
_cell.length_c   1.000
_cell.angle_alpha   90.00
_cell.angle_beta   90.00
_cell.angle_gamma   90.00
#
_symmetry.space_group_name_H-M   'P 1'
#
loop_
_entity.id
_entity.type
_entity.pdbx_description
1 polymer ?
#
loop_
_entity_poly.entity_id
_entity_poly.type
_entity_poly.pdbx_seq_one_letter_code
_entity_poly.pdbx_strand_id
1 'polypeptide(L)'
;ILEVNSQTDFLALQDDFKNFVAASVEKAFADKLTDAAPLIAAQETAREALVAKVGENVNIRRLARIEGDVVGAYLHGNKIGVVVALQGGNEELAKDVAMHVAATNPEFLLPSQVSPEAIEREKGVFLTLNEEKIKGKPENIVEN
;
A
#
# COMPACT_ATOMS: atom_id res chain seq x y z
N ILE A 1 5.25 -5.30 -4.63
CA ILE A 1 5.25 -3.96 -4.02
C ILE A 1 6.10 -3.96 -2.77
N LEU A 2 6.97 -2.97 -2.61
CA LEU A 2 7.91 -2.84 -1.49
C LEU A 2 7.68 -1.50 -0.79
N GLU A 3 7.71 -1.50 0.55
CA GLU A 3 7.78 -0.28 1.37
C GLU A 3 9.13 -0.21 2.08
N VAL A 4 9.85 0.87 1.84
CA VAL A 4 11.08 1.23 2.55
C VAL A 4 10.89 2.62 3.16
N ASN A 5 11.18 2.76 4.45
CA ASN A 5 10.99 4.02 5.17
C ASN A 5 12.34 4.69 5.47
N SER A 6 12.34 6.01 5.38
CA SER A 6 13.35 6.92 5.94
C SER A 6 12.72 7.75 7.06
N GLN A 7 13.53 8.51 7.80
CA GLN A 7 13.02 9.44 8.83
C GLN A 7 12.55 10.75 8.21
N THR A 8 13.25 11.23 7.17
CA THR A 8 12.90 12.48 6.47
C THR A 8 12.47 12.23 5.03
N ASP A 9 11.67 13.15 4.49
CA ASP A 9 11.33 13.21 3.07
C ASP A 9 12.52 13.62 2.21
N PHE A 10 13.43 14.43 2.75
CA PHE A 10 14.68 14.81 2.09
C PHE A 10 15.49 13.57 1.69
N LEU A 11 15.71 12.62 2.60
CA LEU A 11 16.43 11.38 2.27
C LEU A 11 15.69 10.54 1.22
N ALA A 12 14.36 10.44 1.31
CA ALA A 12 13.55 9.67 0.34
C ALA A 12 13.67 10.19 -1.10
N LEU A 13 14.09 11.45 -1.28
CA LEU A 13 14.31 12.07 -2.58
C LEU A 13 15.75 11.95 -3.09
N GLN A 14 16.70 11.52 -2.26
CA GLN A 14 18.11 11.37 -2.65
C GLN A 14 18.36 10.07 -3.44
N ASP A 15 19.35 10.13 -4.32
CA ASP A 15 19.68 9.01 -5.22
C ASP A 15 20.21 7.79 -4.46
N ASP A 16 20.96 8.00 -3.37
CA ASP A 16 21.46 6.89 -2.54
C ASP A 16 20.31 6.02 -2.00
N PHE A 17 19.25 6.66 -1.51
CA PHE A 17 18.06 5.95 -1.02
C PHE A 17 17.30 5.28 -2.17
N LYS A 18 17.06 6.00 -3.27
CA LYS A 18 16.35 5.45 -4.45
C LYS A 18 17.08 4.24 -5.04
N ASN A 19 18.41 4.29 -5.09
CA ASN A 19 19.24 3.20 -5.59
C ASN A 19 19.16 1.97 -4.69
N PHE A 20 19.18 2.16 -3.36
CA PHE A 20 18.97 1.07 -2.41
C PHE A 20 17.58 0.42 -2.57
N VAL A 21 16.53 1.24 -2.71
CA VAL A 21 15.16 0.74 -2.94
C VAL A 21 15.06 -0.02 -4.25
N ALA A 22 15.61 0.52 -5.34
CA ALA A 22 15.60 -0.14 -6.66
C ALA A 22 16.31 -1.51 -6.61
N ALA A 23 17.52 -1.57 -6.05
CA ALA A 23 18.26 -2.81 -5.88
C ALA A 23 17.51 -3.82 -5.00
N SER A 24 16.83 -3.35 -3.95
CA SER A 24 16.00 -4.19 -3.08
C SER A 24 14.79 -4.78 -3.83
N VAL A 25 14.12 -3.99 -4.68
CA VAL A 25 13.02 -4.48 -5.52
C VAL A 25 13.50 -5.52 -6.52
N GLU A 26 14.61 -5.27 -7.21
CA GLU A 26 15.21 -6.21 -8.15
C GLU A 26 15.59 -7.53 -7.48
N LYS A 27 16.23 -7.47 -6.30
CA LYS A 27 16.58 -8.64 -5.51
C LYS A 27 15.34 -9.44 -5.10
N ALA A 28 14.32 -8.76 -4.58
CA ALA A 28 13.06 -9.41 -4.20
C ALA A 28 12.39 -10.10 -5.40
N PHE A 29 12.44 -9.47 -6.57
CA PHE A 29 11.85 -10.03 -7.78
C PHE A 29 12.61 -11.25 -8.29
N ALA A 30 13.96 -11.15 -8.37
CA ALA A 30 14.84 -12.22 -8.84
C ALA A 30 14.75 -13.48 -7.96
N ASP A 31 14.74 -13.28 -6.64
CA ASP A 31 14.65 -14.37 -5.67
C ASP A 31 13.20 -14.84 -5.43
N LYS A 32 12.22 -14.23 -6.11
CA LYS A 32 10.78 -14.51 -5.99
C LYS A 32 10.26 -14.42 -4.54
N LEU A 33 10.77 -13.47 -3.78
CA LEU A 33 10.38 -13.28 -2.38
C LEU A 33 8.93 -12.78 -2.28
N THR A 34 8.21 -13.31 -1.30
CA THR A 34 6.80 -12.96 -1.03
C THR A 34 6.61 -12.17 0.25
N ASP A 35 7.62 -12.12 1.12
CA ASP A 35 7.63 -11.43 2.41
C ASP A 35 8.95 -10.68 2.66
N ALA A 36 8.94 -9.78 3.65
CA ALA A 36 10.05 -8.86 3.87
C ALA A 36 11.25 -9.49 4.58
N ALA A 37 11.04 -10.47 5.46
CA ALA A 37 12.11 -11.05 6.29
C ALA A 37 13.35 -11.54 5.50
N PRO A 38 13.21 -12.37 4.45
CA PRO A 38 14.36 -12.79 3.66
C PRO A 38 15.03 -11.63 2.91
N LEU A 39 14.25 -10.65 2.46
CA LEU A 39 14.79 -9.47 1.78
C LEU A 39 15.60 -8.59 2.73
N ILE A 40 15.09 -8.36 3.94
CA ILE A 40 15.78 -7.62 5.01
C ILE A 40 17.14 -8.26 5.28
N ALA A 41 17.16 -9.59 5.50
CA ALA A 41 18.41 -10.31 5.73
C ALA A 41 19.39 -10.19 4.55
N ALA A 42 18.88 -10.28 3.31
CA ALA A 42 19.71 -10.19 2.10
C ALA A 42 20.25 -8.78 1.81
N GLN A 43 19.57 -7.73 2.30
CA GLN A 43 19.93 -6.33 2.06
C GLN A 43 20.60 -5.66 3.27
N GLU A 44 20.77 -6.37 4.39
CA GLU A 44 21.21 -5.74 5.65
C GLU A 44 22.56 -5.03 5.53
N THR A 45 23.55 -5.67 4.90
CA THR A 45 24.85 -5.03 4.68
C THR A 45 24.76 -3.75 3.84
N ALA A 46 23.91 -3.76 2.79
CA ALA A 46 23.69 -2.57 1.95
C ALA A 46 22.92 -1.48 2.72
N ARG A 47 21.98 -1.87 3.57
CA ARG A 47 21.20 -0.97 4.43
C ARG A 47 22.11 -0.30 5.48
N GLU A 48 22.97 -1.07 6.16
CA GLU A 48 23.95 -0.54 7.13
C GLU A 48 24.91 0.46 6.47
N ALA A 49 25.39 0.16 5.26
CA ALA A 49 26.23 1.06 4.50
C ALA A 49 25.51 2.36 4.14
N LEU A 50 24.23 2.28 3.73
CA LEU A 50 23.40 3.46 3.47
C LEU A 50 23.20 4.28 4.75
N VAL A 51 22.79 3.66 5.86
CA VAL A 51 22.57 4.32 7.16
C VAL A 51 23.84 5.03 7.63
N ALA A 52 25.00 4.37 7.54
CA ALA A 52 26.28 4.96 7.90
C ALA A 52 26.63 6.18 7.04
N LYS A 53 26.24 6.17 5.75
CA LYS A 53 26.48 7.28 4.81
C LYS A 53 25.54 8.46 5.05
N VAL A 54 24.26 8.20 5.28
CA VAL A 54 23.21 9.24 5.31
C VAL A 54 22.90 9.73 6.73
N GLY A 55 23.28 8.96 7.76
CA GLY A 55 23.07 9.33 9.17
C GLY A 55 21.63 9.25 9.66
N GLU A 56 20.71 8.67 8.87
CA GLU A 56 19.32 8.43 9.24
C GLU A 56 19.00 6.93 9.22
N ASN A 57 18.05 6.52 10.07
CA ASN A 57 17.55 5.16 10.05
C ASN A 57 16.75 4.88 8.76
N VAL A 58 17.12 3.80 8.08
CA VAL A 58 16.41 3.27 6.90
C VAL A 58 15.98 1.85 7.19
N ASN A 59 14.73 1.51 6.88
CA ASN A 59 14.19 0.18 7.11
C ASN A 59 13.30 -0.31 5.96
N ILE A 60 13.49 -1.58 5.56
CA ILE A 60 12.53 -2.30 4.71
C ILE A 60 11.40 -2.78 5.63
N ARG A 61 10.18 -2.28 5.42
CA ARG A 61 9.05 -2.56 6.33
C ARG A 61 8.20 -3.72 5.87
N ARG A 62 7.82 -3.75 4.60
CA ARG A 62 6.97 -4.80 4.04
C ARG A 62 7.24 -5.03 2.56
N LEU A 63 7.08 -6.28 2.16
CA LEU A 63 7.07 -6.73 0.78
C LEU A 63 5.80 -7.55 0.59
N ALA A 64 5.14 -7.36 -0.55
CA ALA A 64 4.11 -8.26 -1.03
C ALA A 64 4.31 -8.50 -2.52
N ARG A 65 4.10 -9.74 -2.95
CA ARG A 65 4.15 -10.14 -4.35
C ARG A 65 2.73 -10.42 -4.84
N ILE A 66 2.42 -9.93 -6.03
CA ILE A 66 1.15 -10.16 -6.71
C ILE A 66 1.49 -10.75 -8.08
N GLU A 67 0.75 -11.78 -8.47
CA GLU A 67 0.86 -12.44 -9.76
C GLU A 67 -0.52 -12.51 -10.41
N GLY A 68 -0.56 -12.46 -11.74
CA GLY A 68 -1.78 -12.55 -12.53
C GLY A 68 -1.48 -12.42 -14.02
N ASP A 69 -2.49 -12.63 -14.86
CA ASP A 69 -2.34 -12.64 -16.32
C ASP A 69 -1.92 -11.26 -16.85
N VAL A 70 -2.56 -10.20 -16.34
CA VAL A 70 -2.24 -8.80 -16.63
C VAL A 70 -1.98 -8.08 -15.33
N VAL A 71 -0.78 -7.54 -15.15
CA VAL A 71 -0.39 -6.81 -13.94
C VAL A 71 -0.16 -5.35 -14.28
N GLY A 72 -0.89 -4.47 -13.60
CA GLY A 72 -0.72 -3.01 -13.65
C GLY A 72 -0.23 -2.46 -12.32
N ALA A 73 0.51 -1.36 -12.37
CA ALA A 73 0.95 -0.67 -11.17
C ALA A 73 0.81 0.85 -11.32
N TYR A 74 0.55 1.52 -10.21
CA TYR A 74 0.49 2.97 -10.14
C TYR A 74 1.21 3.49 -8.90
N LEU A 75 2.00 4.54 -9.09
CA LEU A 75 2.68 5.27 -8.02
C LEU A 75 2.13 6.70 -7.98
N HIS A 76 1.58 7.10 -6.83
CA HIS A 76 1.22 8.48 -6.57
C HIS A 76 2.35 9.16 -5.79
N GLY A 77 3.35 9.64 -6.54
CA GLY A 77 4.62 10.11 -5.98
C GLY A 77 5.39 8.96 -5.31
N ASN A 78 6.01 9.24 -4.16
CA ASN A 78 6.75 8.26 -3.35
C ASN A 78 5.97 7.80 -2.09
N LYS A 79 4.70 8.19 -1.95
CA LYS A 79 3.89 7.92 -0.74
C LYS A 79 2.94 6.74 -0.90
N ILE A 80 2.34 6.57 -2.08
CA ILE A 80 1.34 5.52 -2.34
C ILE A 80 1.78 4.74 -3.58
N GLY A 81 1.83 3.42 -3.43
CA GLY A 81 1.98 2.49 -4.54
C GLY A 81 0.87 1.46 -4.51
N VAL A 82 0.36 1.12 -5.69
CA VAL A 82 -0.68 0.11 -5.89
C VAL A 82 -0.26 -0.82 -7.01
N VAL A 83 -0.54 -2.11 -6.84
CA VAL A 83 -0.39 -3.13 -7.87
C VAL A 83 -1.72 -3.87 -8.00
N VAL A 84 -2.19 -4.05 -9.22
CA VAL A 84 -3.44 -4.73 -9.55
C VAL A 84 -3.14 -5.87 -10.51
N ALA A 85 -3.66 -7.04 -10.23
CA ALA A 85 -3.71 -8.16 -11.16
C ALA A 85 -5.13 -8.29 -11.71
N LEU A 86 -5.25 -8.42 -13.04
CA LEU A 86 -6.50 -8.66 -13.74
C LEU A 86 -6.46 -10.02 -14.44
N GLN A 87 -7.66 -10.60 -14.59
CA GLN A 87 -7.93 -11.65 -15.56
C GLN A 87 -8.64 -11.01 -16.76
N GLY A 88 -8.00 -11.07 -17.93
CA GLY A 88 -8.44 -10.33 -19.13
C GLY A 88 -8.04 -8.85 -19.11
N GLY A 89 -8.58 -8.07 -20.07
CA GLY A 89 -8.22 -6.66 -20.23
C GLY A 89 -6.81 -6.44 -20.78
N ASN A 90 -6.20 -5.31 -20.44
CA ASN A 90 -4.84 -4.94 -20.84
C ASN A 90 -4.13 -4.14 -19.72
N GLU A 91 -2.83 -3.88 -19.89
CA GLU A 91 -2.01 -3.18 -18.89
C GLU A 91 -2.50 -1.75 -18.60
N GLU A 92 -3.07 -1.06 -19.59
CA GLU A 92 -3.63 0.28 -19.44
C GLU A 92 -4.83 0.26 -18.49
N LEU A 93 -5.77 -0.66 -18.69
CA LEU A 93 -6.90 -0.86 -17.79
C LEU A 93 -6.44 -1.24 -16.38
N ALA A 94 -5.45 -2.14 -16.25
CA ALA A 94 -4.91 -2.51 -14.95
C ALA A 94 -4.28 -1.33 -14.21
N LYS A 95 -3.61 -0.43 -14.94
CA LYS A 95 -3.06 0.83 -14.39
C LYS A 95 -4.17 1.81 -13.98
N ASP A 96 -5.23 1.96 -14.77
CA ASP A 96 -6.36 2.83 -14.43
C ASP A 96 -7.08 2.34 -13.18
N VAL A 97 -7.27 1.02 -13.05
CA VAL A 97 -7.81 0.42 -11.81
C VAL A 97 -6.85 0.64 -10.64
N ALA A 98 -5.54 0.49 -10.83
CA ALA A 98 -4.56 0.78 -9.77
C ALA A 98 -4.60 2.25 -9.32
N MET A 99 -4.83 3.18 -10.25
CA MET A 99 -5.02 4.60 -9.94
C MET A 99 -6.33 4.85 -9.17
N HIS A 100 -7.42 4.19 -9.54
CA HIS A 100 -8.67 4.23 -8.78
C HIS A 100 -8.47 3.73 -7.34
N VAL A 101 -7.84 2.56 -7.17
CA VAL A 101 -7.54 1.97 -5.86
C VAL A 101 -6.65 2.89 -5.02
N ALA A 102 -5.67 3.56 -5.62
CA ALA A 102 -4.82 4.53 -4.92
C ALA A 102 -5.62 5.73 -4.40
N ALA A 103 -6.70 6.14 -5.09
CA ALA A 103 -7.53 7.26 -4.71
C ALA A 103 -8.64 6.89 -3.71
N THR A 104 -9.25 5.71 -3.85
CA THR A 104 -10.41 5.29 -3.05
C THR A 104 -10.05 4.38 -1.88
N ASN A 105 -8.85 3.79 -1.87
CA ASN A 105 -8.34 2.87 -0.85
C ASN A 105 -9.37 1.79 -0.44
N PRO A 106 -9.92 1.01 -1.38
CA PRO A 106 -10.90 -0.02 -1.08
C PRO A 106 -10.25 -1.14 -0.27
N GLU A 107 -10.94 -1.58 0.79
CA GLU A 107 -10.49 -2.69 1.63
C GLU A 107 -10.82 -4.06 1.03
N PHE A 108 -11.87 -4.14 0.20
CA PHE A 108 -12.39 -5.38 -0.38
C PHE A 108 -12.56 -5.26 -1.89
N LEU A 109 -12.46 -6.39 -2.60
CA LEU A 109 -12.70 -6.46 -4.04
C LEU A 109 -14.18 -6.61 -4.38
N LEU A 110 -14.92 -7.34 -3.56
CA LEU A 110 -16.33 -7.67 -3.78
C LEU A 110 -17.18 -7.34 -2.55
N PRO A 111 -18.45 -6.91 -2.72
CA PRO A 111 -19.36 -6.67 -1.60
C PRO A 111 -19.57 -7.90 -0.71
N SER A 112 -19.51 -9.11 -1.28
CA SER A 112 -19.64 -10.37 -0.55
C SER A 112 -18.45 -10.70 0.35
N GLN A 113 -17.33 -9.97 0.24
CA GLN A 113 -16.16 -10.14 1.10
C GLN A 113 -16.21 -9.23 2.34
N VAL A 114 -17.17 -8.31 2.40
CA VAL A 114 -17.30 -7.39 3.54
C VAL A 114 -17.79 -8.18 4.75
N SER A 115 -16.97 -8.22 5.80
CA SER A 115 -17.32 -8.95 7.02
C SER A 115 -18.38 -8.18 7.82
N PRO A 116 -19.20 -8.87 8.64
CA PRO A 116 -20.13 -8.21 9.55
C PRO A 116 -19.44 -7.17 10.44
N GLU A 117 -18.22 -7.45 10.89
CA GLU A 117 -17.43 -6.52 11.72
C GLU A 117 -17.03 -5.26 10.95
N ALA A 118 -16.68 -5.38 9.66
CA ALA A 118 -16.40 -4.23 8.82
C ALA A 118 -17.65 -3.37 8.60
N ILE A 119 -18.82 -4.00 8.41
CA ILE A 119 -20.11 -3.29 8.30
C ILE A 119 -20.39 -2.52 9.59
N GLU A 120 -20.30 -3.16 10.74
CA GLU A 120 -20.60 -2.53 12.03
C GLU A 120 -19.61 -1.39 12.34
N ARG A 121 -18.33 -1.56 12.00
CA ARG A 121 -17.32 -0.50 12.10
C ARG A 121 -17.69 0.71 11.25
N GLU A 122 -18.02 0.52 9.97
CA GLU A 122 -18.39 1.61 9.07
C GLU A 122 -19.72 2.28 9.48
N LYS A 123 -20.71 1.52 9.95
CA LYS A 123 -21.93 2.08 10.55
C LYS A 123 -21.60 2.97 11.74
N GLY A 124 -20.73 2.52 12.64
CA GLY A 124 -20.27 3.30 13.79
C GLY A 124 -19.62 4.62 13.37
N VAL A 125 -18.69 4.57 12.39
CA VAL A 125 -18.05 5.76 11.82
C VAL A 125 -19.10 6.71 11.23
N PHE A 126 -20.06 6.20 10.46
CA PHE A 126 -21.12 7.00 9.86
C PHE A 126 -21.98 7.71 10.91
N LEU A 127 -22.40 7.00 11.97
CA LEU A 127 -23.18 7.57 13.07
C LEU A 127 -22.41 8.67 13.79
N THR A 128 -21.12 8.47 14.06
CA THR A 128 -20.26 9.49 14.68
C THR A 128 -20.10 10.72 13.77
N LEU A 129 -19.82 10.53 12.47
CA LEU A 129 -19.62 11.64 11.54
C LEU A 129 -20.90 12.45 11.27
N ASN A 130 -22.07 11.87 11.50
CA ASN A 130 -23.36 12.51 11.24
C ASN A 130 -24.17 12.80 12.50
N GLU A 131 -23.59 12.69 13.70
CA GLU A 131 -24.27 12.81 15.00
C GLU A 131 -25.20 14.03 15.06
N GLU A 132 -24.71 15.21 14.67
CA GLU A 132 -25.51 16.45 14.67
C GLU A 132 -26.69 16.43 13.69
N LYS A 133 -26.54 15.74 12.55
CA LYS A 133 -27.57 15.64 11.51
C LYS A 133 -28.63 14.58 11.84
N ILE A 134 -28.31 13.63 12.70
CA ILE A 134 -29.22 12.55 13.13
C ILE A 134 -29.84 12.83 14.50
N LYS A 135 -29.30 13.78 15.27
CA LYS A 135 -29.85 14.23 16.55
C LYS A 135 -31.32 14.65 16.42
N GLY A 136 -32.20 13.95 17.14
CA GLY A 136 -33.65 14.20 17.14
C GLY A 136 -34.43 13.57 15.98
N LYS A 137 -33.76 12.82 15.08
CA LYS A 137 -34.45 11.98 14.09
C LYS A 137 -34.86 10.64 14.71
N PRO A 138 -36.01 10.06 14.33
CA PRO A 138 -36.41 8.74 14.80
C PRO A 138 -35.48 7.65 14.25
N GLU A 139 -35.27 6.57 15.02
CA GLU A 139 -34.27 5.52 14.74
C GLU A 139 -34.39 4.92 13.34
N ASN A 140 -35.61 4.74 12.83
CA ASN A 140 -35.86 4.22 11.49
C ASN A 140 -35.37 5.14 10.35
N ILE A 141 -35.11 6.42 10.62
CA ILE A 141 -34.49 7.37 9.67
C ILE A 141 -32.96 7.36 9.81
N VAL A 142 -32.44 6.91 10.95
CA VAL A 142 -30.99 6.85 11.23
C VAL A 142 -30.37 5.56 10.70
N GLU A 143 -31.12 4.45 10.65
CA GLU A 143 -30.67 3.14 10.15
C GLU A 143 -30.80 2.93 8.62
N ASN A 144 -31.54 3.78 7.90
CA ASN A 144 -31.70 3.72 6.44
C ASN A 144 -30.63 4.51 5.70
#